data_AF-R9I0Y3-F1
#
_entry.id   AF-R9I0Y3-F1
#
_cell.length_a   1.000
_cell.length_b   1.000
_cell.length_c   1.000
_cell.angle_alpha   90.00
_cell.angle_beta   90.00
_cell.angle_gamma   90.00
#
_symmetry.space_group_name_H-M   'P 1'
#
loop_
_entity.id
_entity.type
_entity.pdbx_description
1 polymer ?
#
loop_
_entity_poly.entity_id
_entity_poly.type
_entity_poly.pdbx_seq_one_letter_code
_entity_poly.pdbx_strand_id
1 'polypeptide(L)'
;MPVPKRLKVGETAEIRCRLVRGGYYQPTTYQIRYFQPDGKGKLEMDNGTVFLPNDLYPLEKEMFRLYYTSASTDQQTIDIYVIDSFGQVRQLSLSFNNDNGKEETETITTPKQ
;
A
#
# COMPACT_ATOMS: atom_id res chain seq x y z
N MET A 1 4.08 -6.66 4.29
CA MET A 1 5.35 -6.44 5.02
C MET A 1 5.28 -5.08 5.71
N PRO A 2 6.14 -4.77 6.70
CA PRO A 2 6.16 -3.44 7.30
C PRO A 2 6.41 -2.35 6.25
N VAL A 3 5.76 -1.21 6.41
CA VAL A 3 5.93 0.00 5.62
C VAL A 3 6.34 1.14 6.55
N PRO A 4 7.04 2.18 6.07
CA PRO A 4 7.30 3.36 6.88
C PRO A 4 5.99 3.98 7.35
N LYS A 5 5.96 4.53 8.57
CA LYS A 5 4.78 5.25 9.10
C LYS A 5 4.78 6.73 8.71
N ARG A 6 5.90 7.24 8.18
CA ARG A 6 6.10 8.64 7.83
C ARG A 6 6.74 8.74 6.46
N LEU A 7 6.34 9.75 5.68
CA LEU A 7 6.92 10.07 4.38
C LEU A 7 7.02 11.59 4.21
N LYS A 8 8.15 12.06 3.70
CA LYS A 8 8.33 13.45 3.24
C LYS A 8 7.74 13.61 1.83
N VAL A 9 7.51 14.85 1.42
CA VAL A 9 7.16 15.16 0.02
C VAL A 9 8.27 14.67 -0.91
N GLY A 10 7.90 13.89 -1.93
CA GLY A 10 8.81 13.27 -2.89
C GLY A 10 9.44 11.95 -2.41
N GLU A 11 9.22 11.54 -1.16
CA GLU A 11 9.71 10.27 -0.65
C GLU A 11 8.83 9.11 -1.10
N THR A 12 9.47 7.98 -1.42
CA THR A 12 8.81 6.77 -1.92
C THR A 12 8.85 5.65 -0.88
N ALA A 13 7.69 5.14 -0.50
CA ALA A 13 7.55 3.88 0.23
C ALA A 13 7.50 2.69 -0.75
N GLU A 14 8.36 1.68 -0.53
CA GLU A 14 8.19 0.37 -1.15
C GLU A 14 7.23 -0.49 -0.31
N ILE A 15 6.14 -0.93 -0.94
CA ILE A 15 5.11 -1.77 -0.33
C ILE A 15 5.21 -3.14 -1.00
N ARG A 16 5.76 -4.11 -0.26
CA ARG A 16 5.89 -5.48 -0.77
C ARG A 16 4.66 -6.31 -0.41
N CYS A 17 4.01 -6.82 -1.45
CA CYS A 17 2.76 -7.57 -1.35
C CYS A 17 2.98 -9.04 -1.72
N ARG A 18 2.26 -9.92 -1.03
CA ARG A 18 2.14 -11.34 -1.38
C ARG A 18 0.67 -11.74 -1.26
N LEU A 19 0.08 -12.20 -2.36
CA LEU A 19 -1.21 -12.89 -2.33
C LEU A 19 -1.00 -14.26 -1.71
N VAL A 20 -1.79 -14.57 -0.68
CA VAL A 20 -1.79 -15.87 -0.02
C VAL A 20 -3.16 -16.50 -0.26
N ARG A 21 -3.19 -17.60 -1.00
CA ARG A 21 -4.41 -18.37 -1.25
C ARG A 21 -4.59 -19.41 -0.14
N GLY A 22 -5.82 -19.60 0.34
CA GLY A 22 -6.17 -20.66 1.28
C GLY A 22 -6.26 -22.07 0.64
N GLY A 23 -6.19 -22.16 -0.69
CA GLY A 23 -6.18 -23.40 -1.46
C GLY A 23 -6.15 -23.15 -2.97
N TYR A 24 -5.93 -24.20 -3.75
CA TYR A 24 -5.93 -24.17 -5.22
C TYR A 24 -7.12 -24.96 -5.73
N TYR A 25 -8.24 -24.28 -6.00
CA TYR A 25 -9.46 -24.96 -6.46
C TYR A 25 -9.73 -24.73 -7.95
N GLN A 26 -9.36 -23.57 -8.51
CA GLN A 26 -9.53 -23.18 -9.91
C GLN A 26 -8.49 -22.12 -10.32
N PRO A 27 -8.25 -21.89 -11.63
CA PRO A 27 -7.50 -20.73 -12.07
C PRO A 27 -8.24 -19.45 -11.70
N THR A 28 -7.69 -18.71 -10.73
CA THR A 28 -8.19 -17.41 -10.29
C THR A 28 -7.35 -16.31 -10.91
N THR A 29 -7.99 -15.33 -11.55
CA THR A 29 -7.35 -14.08 -11.96
C THR A 29 -7.62 -13.00 -10.92
N TYR A 30 -6.73 -12.01 -10.86
CA TYR A 30 -6.82 -10.91 -9.92
C TYR A 30 -6.72 -9.58 -10.65
N GLN A 31 -7.46 -8.61 -10.15
CA GLN A 31 -7.35 -7.20 -10.51
C GLN A 31 -7.00 -6.39 -9.27
N ILE A 32 -6.35 -5.26 -9.50
CA ILE A 32 -5.96 -4.33 -8.45
C ILE A 32 -6.44 -2.92 -8.82
N ARG A 33 -6.97 -2.20 -7.83
CA ARG A 33 -7.32 -0.78 -7.94
C ARG A 33 -6.84 -0.01 -6.72
N TYR A 34 -6.73 1.30 -6.90
CA TYR A 34 -6.21 2.24 -5.92
C TYR A 34 -7.21 3.37 -5.67
N PHE A 35 -7.35 3.79 -4.41
CA PHE A 35 -8.07 5.00 -4.03
C PHE A 35 -7.24 5.81 -3.02
N GLN A 36 -7.34 7.14 -3.12
CA GLN A 36 -6.66 8.07 -2.22
C GLN A 36 -7.70 8.93 -1.50
N PRO A 37 -8.22 8.50 -0.33
CA PRO A 37 -9.17 9.29 0.43
C PRO A 37 -8.56 10.57 1.02
N ASP A 38 -7.25 10.57 1.29
CA ASP A 38 -6.57 11.68 1.95
C ASP A 38 -5.16 11.93 1.40
N GLY A 39 -4.77 13.20 1.42
CA GLY A 39 -3.50 13.67 0.90
C GLY A 39 -3.37 13.58 -0.63
N LYS A 40 -2.13 13.64 -1.11
CA LYS A 40 -1.74 13.57 -2.52
C LYS A 40 -0.53 12.67 -2.68
N GLY A 41 -0.51 11.88 -3.73
CA GLY A 41 0.63 11.08 -4.12
C GLY A 41 0.37 10.30 -5.39
N LYS A 42 1.36 9.48 -5.76
CA LYS A 42 1.32 8.62 -6.93
C LYS A 42 1.63 7.20 -6.49
N LEU A 43 0.87 6.24 -7.01
CA LEU A 43 1.12 4.81 -6.82
C LEU A 43 1.56 4.18 -8.14
N GLU A 44 2.64 3.40 -8.08
CA GLU A 44 3.19 2.65 -9.21
C GLU A 44 3.37 1.19 -8.84
N MET A 45 3.32 0.29 -9.84
CA MET A 45 3.69 -1.11 -9.68
C MET A 45 5.09 -1.38 -10.26
N ASP A 46 5.73 -2.46 -9.82
CA ASP A 46 7.07 -2.86 -10.26
C ASP A 46 7.23 -3.11 -11.78
N ASN A 47 6.14 -3.27 -12.52
CA ASN A 47 6.14 -3.36 -13.98
C ASN A 47 6.04 -1.98 -14.68
N GLY A 48 6.06 -0.87 -13.93
CA GLY A 48 5.96 0.49 -14.45
C GLY A 48 4.52 0.98 -14.66
N THR A 49 3.50 0.20 -14.32
CA THR A 49 2.11 0.69 -14.35
C THR A 49 1.92 1.79 -13.32
N VAL A 50 1.48 2.96 -13.79
CA VAL A 50 1.04 4.08 -12.95
C VAL A 50 -0.46 3.96 -12.74
N PHE A 51 -0.90 3.92 -11.48
CA PHE A 51 -2.32 3.80 -11.16
C PHE A 51 -3.02 5.15 -11.32
N LEU A 52 -4.14 5.13 -12.05
CA LEU A 52 -5.16 6.15 -11.95
C LEU A 52 -6.15 5.77 -10.83
N PRO A 53 -6.60 6.74 -10.01
CA PRO A 53 -7.58 6.44 -8.96
C PRO A 53 -8.83 5.78 -9.54
N ASN A 54 -9.26 4.69 -8.90
CA ASN A 54 -10.43 3.88 -9.24
C ASN A 54 -10.37 3.06 -10.54
N ASP A 55 -9.27 3.11 -11.30
CA ASP A 55 -9.07 2.22 -12.45
C ASP A 55 -8.63 0.82 -12.02
N LEU A 56 -9.02 -0.18 -12.83
CA LEU A 56 -8.69 -1.60 -12.60
C LEU A 56 -7.53 -2.02 -13.49
N TYR A 57 -6.52 -2.63 -12.88
CA TYR A 57 -5.34 -3.15 -13.56
C TYR A 57 -5.22 -4.66 -13.32
N PRO A 58 -4.77 -5.45 -14.30
CA PRO A 58 -4.52 -6.87 -14.11
C PRO A 58 -3.36 -7.08 -13.12
N LEU A 59 -3.49 -8.07 -12.25
CA LEU A 59 -2.45 -8.47 -11.32
C LEU A 59 -1.95 -9.87 -11.68
N GLU A 60 -0.87 -9.92 -12.45
CA GLU A 60 -0.35 -11.15 -13.08
C GLU A 60 0.49 -12.01 -12.13
N LYS A 61 1.01 -11.40 -11.04
CA LYS A 61 1.93 -12.05 -10.10
C LYS A 61 1.37 -12.05 -8.70
N GLU A 62 1.60 -13.14 -7.97
CA GLU A 62 1.25 -13.25 -6.55
C GLU A 62 2.17 -12.42 -5.66
N MET A 63 3.42 -12.22 -6.10
CA MET A 63 4.39 -11.33 -5.45
C MET A 63 4.62 -10.13 -6.35
N PHE A 64 4.34 -8.95 -5.82
CA PHE A 64 4.47 -7.69 -6.53
C PHE A 64 4.85 -6.59 -5.55
N ARG A 65 5.44 -5.53 -6.07
CA ARG A 65 5.77 -4.33 -5.29
C ARG A 65 4.97 -3.16 -5.80
N LEU A 66 4.50 -2.36 -4.85
CA LEU A 66 3.94 -1.04 -5.12
C LEU A 66 4.91 0.02 -4.59
N TYR A 67 4.98 1.12 -5.30
CA TYR A 67 5.81 2.27 -4.97
C TYR A 67 4.90 3.47 -4.80
N TYR A 68 4.72 3.90 -3.56
CA TYR A 68 3.92 5.08 -3.25
C TYR A 68 4.84 6.27 -3.01
N THR A 69 4.76 7.27 -3.88
CA THR A 69 5.52 8.52 -3.75
C THR A 69 4.60 9.61 -3.22
N SER A 70 4.93 10.12 -2.02
CA SER A 70 4.17 11.17 -1.36
C SER A 70 4.27 12.50 -2.12
N ALA A 71 3.16 13.19 -2.27
CA ALA A 71 3.10 14.60 -2.69
C ALA A 71 2.39 15.46 -1.63
N SER A 72 2.29 14.94 -0.40
CA SER A 72 1.54 15.54 0.70
C SER A 72 2.46 16.08 1.79
N THR A 73 2.10 17.24 2.35
CA THR A 73 2.69 17.84 3.56
C THR A 73 1.91 17.53 4.84
N ASP A 74 0.80 16.83 4.71
CA ASP A 74 -0.07 16.43 5.82
C ASP A 74 -0.13 14.90 5.91
N GLN A 75 -1.01 14.39 6.77
CA GLN A 75 -1.35 12.97 6.74
C GLN A 75 -1.90 12.59 5.35
N GLN A 76 -1.69 11.33 4.98
CA GLN A 76 -2.17 10.78 3.73
C GLN A 76 -2.53 9.32 3.93
N THR A 77 -3.58 8.88 3.26
CA THR A 77 -4.05 7.50 3.33
C THR A 77 -4.30 6.99 1.92
N ILE A 78 -3.87 5.75 1.69
CA ILE A 78 -4.10 5.02 0.45
C ILE A 78 -4.86 3.73 0.73
N ASP A 79 -5.85 3.46 -0.10
CA ASP A 79 -6.60 2.21 -0.10
C ASP A 79 -6.27 1.42 -1.37
N ILE A 80 -5.83 0.18 -1.18
CA ILE A 80 -5.53 -0.75 -2.26
C ILE A 80 -6.55 -1.89 -2.17
N TYR A 81 -7.22 -2.17 -3.28
CA TYR A 81 -8.18 -3.26 -3.37
C TYR A 81 -7.66 -4.30 -4.35
N VAL A 82 -7.62 -5.55 -3.93
CA VAL A 82 -7.44 -6.70 -4.82
C VAL A 82 -8.77 -7.41 -4.94
N ILE A 83 -9.20 -7.62 -6.19
CA ILE A 83 -10.47 -8.26 -6.55
C ILE A 83 -10.14 -9.53 -7.30
N ASP A 84 -10.70 -10.66 -6.88
CA ASP A 84 -10.56 -11.92 -7.61
C ASP A 84 -11.65 -12.10 -8.67
N SER A 85 -11.47 -13.10 -9.54
CA SER A 85 -12.43 -13.43 -10.60
C SER A 85 -13.81 -13.88 -10.10
N PHE A 86 -13.98 -14.15 -8.80
CA PHE A 86 -15.25 -14.49 -8.17
C PHE A 86 -15.89 -13.29 -7.47
N GLY A 87 -15.29 -12.09 -7.58
CA GLY A 87 -15.77 -10.86 -6.97
C GLY A 87 -15.40 -10.68 -5.51
N GLN A 88 -14.55 -11.55 -4.94
CA GLN A 88 -14.06 -11.36 -3.57
C GLN A 88 -13.08 -10.20 -3.53
N VAL A 89 -13.26 -9.33 -2.53
CA VAL A 89 -12.43 -8.14 -2.34
C VAL A 89 -11.57 -8.29 -1.09
N ARG A 90 -10.30 -7.93 -1.22
CA ARG A 90 -9.37 -7.70 -0.10
C ARG A 90 -8.87 -6.27 -0.17
N GLN A 91 -9.06 -5.53 0.92
CA GLN A 91 -8.60 -4.16 1.07
C GLN A 91 -7.35 -4.11 1.96
N LEU A 92 -6.40 -3.27 1.56
CA LEU A 92 -5.27 -2.84 2.38
C LEU A 92 -5.30 -1.32 2.47
N SER A 93 -5.48 -0.80 3.67
CA SER A 93 -5.40 0.64 3.96
C SER A 93 -4.05 0.94 4.61
N LEU A 94 -3.33 1.91 4.06
CA LEU A 94 -2.05 2.39 4.59
C LEU A 94 -2.14 3.88 4.85
N SER A 95 -1.75 4.30 6.05
CA SER A 95 -1.67 5.71 6.43
C SER A 95 -0.22 6.09 6.68
N PHE A 96 0.19 7.22 6.12
CA PHE A 96 1.49 7.81 6.30
C PHE A 96 1.30 9.22 6.89
N ASN A 97 2.06 9.53 7.94
CA ASN A 97 2.15 10.90 8.45
C ASN A 97 3.23 11.67 7.68
N ASN A 98 3.13 13.00 7.64
CA ASN A 98 4.26 13.80 7.19
C ASN A 98 5.38 13.78 8.25
N ASP A 99 6.61 13.54 7.82
CA ASP A 99 7.77 13.66 8.69
C ASP A 99 8.17 15.14 8.84
N ASN A 100 7.50 15.85 9.75
CA ASN A 100 7.81 17.24 10.10
C ASN A 100 9.12 17.42 10.90
N GLY A 101 10.03 16.44 10.86
CA GLY A 101 11.37 16.54 11.47
C GLY A 101 11.40 16.48 13.00
N LYS A 102 10.33 16.02 13.66
CA LYS A 102 10.35 15.73 15.11
C LYS A 102 10.63 14.25 15.31
N GLU A 103 11.88 13.93 15.66
CA GLU A 103 12.31 12.60 16.09
C GLU A 103 11.41 12.11 17.23
N GLU A 104 10.73 10.99 17.03
CA GLU A 104 9.99 10.31 18.09
C GLU A 104 10.97 9.39 18.81
N THR A 105 11.44 9.79 19.99
CA THR A 105 12.17 8.89 20.89
C THR A 105 11.22 7.80 21.36
N GLU A 106 11.34 6.60 20.79
CA GLU A 106 10.62 5.40 21.28
C GLU A 106 11.12 5.07 22.70
N THR A 107 10.34 5.44 23.72
CA THR A 107 10.57 5.02 25.11
C THR A 107 10.11 3.57 25.28
N ILE A 108 11.08 2.66 25.17
CA ILE A 108 10.88 1.24 25.48
C ILE A 108 10.67 1.13 27.00
N THR A 109 9.42 1.08 27.45
CA THR A 109 9.12 0.78 28.85
C THR A 109 9.12 -0.74 29.03
N THR A 110 10.21 -1.27 29.57
CA THR A 110 10.32 -2.68 29.96
C THR A 110 9.43 -2.94 31.19
N PRO A 111 8.61 -3.99 31.22
CA PRO A 111 7.87 -4.36 32.43
C PRO A 111 8.84 -4.87 33.51
N LYS A 112 8.72 -4.36 34.74
CA LYS A 112 9.42 -4.88 35.92
C LYS A 112 8.87 -6.26 36.29
N GLN A 113 9.80 -7.17 36.62
CA GLN A 113 9.58 -8.46 37.26
C GLN A 113 8.85 -8.33 38.60
#